data_AF-A0A6A7GBX1-F1
#
_entry.id   AF-A0A6A7GBX1-F1
#
_cell.length_a   1.000
_cell.length_b   1.000
_cell.length_c   1.000
_cell.angle_alpha   90.00
_cell.angle_beta   90.00
_cell.angle_gamma   90.00
#
_symmetry.space_group_name_H-M   'P 1'
#
loop_
_entity.id
_entity.type
_entity.pdbx_description
1 polymer ?
#
loop_
_entity_poly.entity_id
_entity_poly.type
_entity_poly.pdbx_seq_one_letter_code
_entity_poly.pdbx_strand_id
1 'polypeptide(L)'
;RETRAIVVKAMDFSTMKVADLKDELKNRGLKVSGSKDVLLSRLEAGASVESSSASSKRKTPPKSDTSSSSKDDMKTDDVQAAASTGKTLKIVTWNVAGFRACMKKGFEKYLKSESPDIICLGETKCTAAQHGLTQQLGYHIYWNDCKVQAGYAGVGVLSKVKALNVQEDGIGVEKGGGRIITLEYEGFYLVNTYVPNAGEKLKFMKNRQRWDKSIRDHLNTLQKSKPVIWTGDLNVAIEDYDVYDGETNKGRCKSAGFTDIERDNFRKLLDEDNFVDVYRHFHPDTREDAMTFWSLRFAMRSKKKGWRLDYYIVSPELLPLVKSIDIRSDQLGSDHVPLVLTIDEPGAAGGQPKKKKLKKKQVEPVKTGVVVSADVSWKDLTVGIHPSWKAVLADDLKKPYFAELQKEIVTAAKTQQIFPPREDIYNAFLFTPFNEVKVVILGQDPYHDDNQAHGLCFSVQKGIKIPGSLRNIYKELQADIGCSVPNHGYLEKWARQGVLLLNTVLTVKAHSANSHKKFGWQKFTDSAINHLHQDREHIVFIFWGKQAQKKGAKIDTSKHLVLNHVHPSPLSAFQGFYGSKPFSQANKYLKKHGETPVDWSL
;
A
#
# COMPACT_ATOMS: atom_id res chain seq x y z
N ARG A 1 27.09 62.52 -27.62
CA ARG A 1 26.15 62.03 -28.65
C ARG A 1 26.03 60.52 -28.46
N GLU A 2 24.82 60.10 -28.04
CA GLU A 2 24.24 58.74 -28.07
C GLU A 2 24.94 57.59 -27.34
N THR A 3 24.50 57.36 -26.09
CA THR A 3 24.58 56.06 -25.42
C THR A 3 23.52 55.13 -26.04
N ARG A 4 23.93 54.19 -26.88
CA ARG A 4 23.07 53.09 -27.33
C ARG A 4 22.81 52.15 -26.14
N ALA A 5 21.59 52.13 -25.63
CA ALA A 5 21.11 51.09 -24.73
C ALA A 5 21.08 49.76 -25.51
N ILE A 6 21.94 48.81 -25.12
CA ILE A 6 21.83 47.42 -25.56
C ILE A 6 20.69 46.81 -24.75
N VAL A 7 19.53 46.66 -25.37
CA VAL A 7 18.44 45.85 -24.84
C VAL A 7 18.87 44.39 -24.96
N VAL A 8 19.27 43.78 -23.85
CA VAL A 8 19.43 42.31 -23.78
C VAL A 8 18.02 41.72 -23.81
N LYS A 9 17.67 41.11 -24.95
CA LYS A 9 16.40 40.41 -25.13
C LYS A 9 16.40 39.18 -24.22
N ALA A 10 15.45 39.07 -23.29
CA ALA A 10 15.24 37.84 -22.52
C ALA A 10 15.01 36.67 -23.49
N MET A 11 15.84 35.64 -23.42
CA MET A 11 15.67 34.44 -24.25
C MET A 11 14.43 33.68 -23.77
N ASP A 12 13.48 33.44 -24.67
CA ASP A 12 12.31 32.62 -24.40
C ASP A 12 12.67 31.14 -24.62
N PHE A 13 13.03 30.47 -23.52
CA PHE A 13 13.41 29.06 -23.51
C PHE A 13 12.25 28.12 -23.86
N SER A 14 10.99 28.55 -23.73
CA SER A 14 9.81 27.69 -23.92
C SER A 14 9.72 27.08 -25.33
N THR A 15 10.29 27.78 -26.31
CA THR A 15 10.30 27.40 -27.73
C THR A 15 11.42 26.43 -28.12
N MET A 16 12.40 26.19 -27.23
CA MET A 16 13.56 25.33 -27.53
C MET A 16 13.22 23.83 -27.48
N LYS A 17 13.99 23.02 -28.22
CA LYS A 17 13.91 21.55 -28.13
C LYS A 17 14.64 21.07 -26.87
N VAL A 18 14.28 19.89 -26.39
CA VAL A 18 14.85 19.29 -25.17
C VAL A 18 16.37 19.10 -25.25
N ALA A 19 16.92 18.84 -26.44
CA ALA A 19 18.37 18.74 -26.64
C ALA A 19 19.06 20.08 -26.36
N ASP A 20 18.56 21.15 -26.98
CA ASP A 20 19.11 22.51 -26.84
C ASP A 20 18.98 23.02 -25.39
N LEU A 21 17.88 22.69 -24.70
CA LEU A 21 17.70 23.02 -23.27
C LEU A 21 18.73 22.32 -22.37
N LYS A 22 19.10 21.07 -22.70
CA LYS A 22 20.12 20.33 -21.94
C LYS A 22 21.51 20.86 -22.20
N ASP A 23 21.80 21.25 -23.44
CA ASP A 23 23.10 21.85 -23.78
C ASP A 23 23.25 23.21 -23.09
N GLU A 24 22.19 24.02 -23.04
CA GLU A 24 22.19 25.30 -22.31
C GLU A 24 22.37 25.09 -20.79
N LEU A 25 21.68 24.12 -20.19
CA LEU A 25 21.87 23.76 -18.79
C LEU A 25 23.29 23.26 -18.51
N LYS A 26 23.85 22.45 -19.41
CA LYS A 26 25.23 21.95 -19.30
C LYS A 26 26.25 23.08 -19.35
N ASN A 27 26.06 24.05 -20.25
CA ASN A 27 26.91 25.23 -20.35
C ASN A 27 26.86 26.10 -19.09
N ARG A 28 25.72 26.09 -18.38
CA ARG A 28 25.53 26.78 -17.09
C ARG A 28 25.91 25.96 -15.86
N GLY A 29 26.44 24.75 -16.04
CA GLY A 29 26.81 23.85 -14.94
C GLY A 29 25.62 23.29 -14.16
N LEU A 30 24.42 23.32 -14.74
CA LEU A 30 23.17 22.90 -14.12
C LEU A 30 22.78 21.47 -14.54
N LYS A 31 21.97 20.81 -13.70
CA LYS A 31 21.54 19.41 -13.89
C LYS A 31 20.69 19.24 -15.17
N VAL A 32 21.11 18.33 -16.05
CA VAL A 32 20.52 18.11 -17.39
C VAL A 32 19.48 16.96 -17.46
N SER A 33 19.10 16.36 -16.33
CA SER A 33 18.13 15.25 -16.28
C SER A 33 16.73 15.71 -15.86
N GLY A 34 15.68 15.23 -16.53
CA GLY A 34 14.28 15.58 -16.24
C GLY A 34 13.42 15.73 -17.49
N SER A 35 12.12 15.96 -17.28
CA SER A 35 11.15 16.33 -18.33
C SER A 35 11.44 17.75 -18.86
N LYS A 36 10.85 18.13 -20.01
CA LYS A 36 11.05 19.46 -20.61
C LYS A 36 10.73 20.60 -19.63
N ASP A 37 9.65 20.47 -18.87
CA ASP A 37 9.21 21.47 -17.90
C ASP A 37 10.23 21.65 -16.76
N VAL A 38 10.81 20.55 -16.27
CA VAL A 38 11.85 20.59 -15.24
C VAL A 38 13.14 21.25 -15.75
N LEU A 39 13.48 21.09 -17.03
CA LEU A 39 14.64 21.76 -17.64
C LEU A 39 14.38 23.26 -17.80
N LEU A 40 13.17 23.65 -18.20
CA LEU A 40 12.75 25.05 -18.32
C LEU A 40 12.81 25.77 -16.98
N SER A 41 12.23 25.19 -15.93
CA SER A 41 12.24 25.79 -14.58
C SER A 41 13.66 26.00 -14.04
N ARG A 42 14.64 25.16 -14.43
CA ARG A 42 16.05 25.35 -14.04
C ARG A 42 16.74 26.47 -14.80
N LEU A 43 16.41 26.69 -16.07
CA LEU A 43 16.95 27.81 -16.84
C LEU A 43 16.36 29.13 -16.39
N GLU A 44 15.07 29.15 -16.05
CA GLU A 44 14.40 30.32 -15.47
C GLU A 44 14.95 30.66 -14.08
N ALA A 45 15.21 29.65 -13.24
CA ALA A 45 15.83 29.86 -11.92
C ALA A 45 17.31 30.30 -12.00
N GLY A 46 18.04 29.91 -13.05
CA GLY A 46 19.44 30.29 -13.26
C GLY A 46 19.66 31.67 -13.88
N ALA A 47 18.62 32.31 -14.43
CA ALA A 47 18.73 33.62 -15.08
C ALA A 47 18.77 34.81 -14.10
N SER A 48 18.56 34.60 -12.80
CA SER A 48 18.44 35.65 -11.77
C SER A 48 19.73 35.98 -11.00
N VAL A 49 20.89 35.42 -11.36
CA VAL A 49 22.11 35.46 -10.51
C VAL A 49 23.27 36.31 -11.09
N GLU A 50 23.20 36.84 -12.31
CA GLU A 50 24.33 37.60 -12.90
C GLU A 50 24.14 39.13 -12.87
N SER A 51 24.28 39.74 -11.69
CA SER A 51 24.84 41.11 -11.59
C SER A 51 25.42 41.41 -10.20
N SER A 52 26.73 41.17 -10.04
CA SER A 52 27.69 42.00 -9.28
C SER A 52 28.88 41.15 -8.80
N SER A 53 30.05 41.39 -9.38
CA SER A 53 31.33 40.93 -8.82
C SER A 53 32.35 42.08 -8.89
N ALA A 54 32.98 42.40 -7.75
CA ALA A 54 34.31 43.01 -7.67
C ALA A 54 34.89 42.97 -6.23
N SER A 55 35.86 42.07 -6.03
CA SER A 55 37.06 42.03 -5.15
C SER A 55 37.32 43.10 -4.05
N SER A 56 37.69 42.67 -2.81
CA SER A 56 39.04 42.88 -2.19
C SER A 56 39.11 42.80 -0.64
N LYS A 57 39.97 41.89 -0.13
CA LYS A 57 40.90 41.89 1.05
C LYS A 57 40.47 42.09 2.53
N ARG A 58 41.11 41.24 3.38
CA ARG A 58 41.15 41.08 4.87
C ARG A 58 41.27 42.35 5.75
N LYS A 59 40.58 42.35 6.91
CA LYS A 59 41.06 42.58 8.31
C LYS A 59 39.91 42.44 9.34
N THR A 60 40.19 42.01 10.58
CA THR A 60 39.27 41.89 11.75
C THR A 60 39.66 42.92 12.86
N PRO A 61 38.95 43.00 14.02
CA PRO A 61 37.59 43.54 14.31
C PRO A 61 37.65 44.75 15.32
N PRO A 62 36.57 45.53 15.62
CA PRO A 62 35.65 45.21 16.74
C PRO A 62 34.20 45.82 16.74
N LYS A 63 33.30 45.16 17.50
CA LYS A 63 32.11 45.55 18.33
C LYS A 63 30.96 46.51 17.87
N SER A 64 29.73 46.05 18.22
CA SER A 64 28.44 46.74 18.57
C SER A 64 27.78 47.62 17.48
N ASP A 65 26.47 47.65 17.21
CA ASP A 65 25.26 47.23 17.94
C ASP A 65 24.06 47.02 16.97
N THR A 66 23.09 46.20 17.44
CA THR A 66 21.63 46.22 17.17
C THR A 66 21.02 45.97 15.75
N SER A 67 20.46 44.76 15.63
CA SER A 67 19.10 44.37 15.16
C SER A 67 18.57 44.80 13.78
N SER A 68 18.38 43.82 12.88
CA SER A 68 17.06 43.20 12.63
C SER A 68 17.18 42.03 11.64
N SER A 69 16.66 40.86 12.06
CA SER A 69 16.40 39.62 11.32
C SER A 69 15.64 39.86 10.01
N SER A 70 15.83 39.09 8.93
CA SER A 70 15.28 37.72 8.81
C SER A 70 15.99 36.87 7.73
N LYS A 71 16.20 35.60 8.06
CA LYS A 71 16.49 34.47 7.17
C LYS A 71 15.19 34.03 6.48
N ASP A 72 15.27 33.52 5.26
CA ASP A 72 14.29 32.56 4.75
C ASP A 72 15.03 31.31 4.28
N ASP A 73 14.97 30.30 5.15
CA ASP A 73 15.43 28.93 4.99
C ASP A 73 14.38 28.10 4.22
N MET A 74 14.87 27.09 3.49
CA MET A 74 14.07 26.05 2.85
C MET A 74 13.28 25.26 3.91
N LYS A 75 11.96 25.16 3.77
CA LYS A 75 11.06 24.50 4.73
C LYS A 75 11.33 22.99 4.82
N THR A 76 11.98 22.56 5.89
CA THR A 76 11.55 21.38 6.63
C THR A 76 10.40 21.84 7.51
N ASP A 77 9.18 21.37 7.27
CA ASP A 77 8.11 21.61 8.24
C ASP A 77 8.54 21.05 9.61
N ASP A 78 8.23 21.77 10.68
CA ASP A 78 8.58 21.45 12.09
C ASP A 78 8.00 20.10 12.53
N VAL A 79 8.64 18.99 12.12
CA VAL A 79 8.32 17.66 12.64
C VAL A 79 9.02 17.52 13.99
N GLN A 80 8.25 17.56 15.07
CA GLN A 80 8.75 17.37 16.42
C GLN A 80 9.35 15.96 16.58
N ALA A 81 10.63 15.88 16.94
CA ALA A 81 11.31 14.61 17.18
C ALA A 81 10.55 13.77 18.22
N ALA A 82 10.52 12.45 18.02
CA ALA A 82 9.98 11.55 19.03
C ALA A 82 10.79 11.68 20.33
N ALA A 83 10.11 11.66 21.48
CA ALA A 83 10.78 11.63 22.78
C ALA A 83 11.65 10.37 22.88
N SER A 84 12.80 10.42 23.56
CA SER A 84 13.65 9.25 23.83
C SER A 84 13.41 8.73 25.25
N THR A 85 13.51 7.40 25.45
CA THR A 85 13.52 6.80 26.79
C THR A 85 14.89 6.89 27.48
N GLY A 86 15.93 7.34 26.77
CA GLY A 86 17.33 7.33 27.25
C GLY A 86 18.04 5.98 27.12
N LYS A 87 17.35 4.94 26.61
CA LYS A 87 17.94 3.65 26.25
C LYS A 87 18.27 3.61 24.76
N THR A 88 19.36 2.96 24.37
CA THR A 88 19.69 2.71 22.95
C THR A 88 19.29 1.29 22.56
N LEU A 89 18.71 1.12 21.38
CA LEU A 89 18.38 -0.15 20.75
C LEU A 89 19.31 -0.44 19.58
N LYS A 90 19.76 -1.69 19.49
CA LYS A 90 20.39 -2.24 18.29
C LYS A 90 19.43 -3.17 17.57
N ILE A 91 18.99 -2.77 16.38
CA ILE A 91 18.09 -3.53 15.52
C ILE A 91 18.89 -4.02 14.32
N VAL A 92 18.81 -5.31 14.01
CA VAL A 92 19.44 -5.91 12.84
C VAL A 92 18.37 -6.40 11.88
N THR A 93 18.59 -6.26 10.58
CA THR A 93 17.82 -6.95 9.55
C THR A 93 18.73 -7.81 8.70
N TRP A 94 18.32 -9.04 8.39
CA TRP A 94 19.10 -9.97 7.59
C TRP A 94 18.21 -10.96 6.83
N ASN A 95 18.20 -10.89 5.50
CA ASN A 95 17.71 -12.00 4.69
C ASN A 95 18.69 -13.18 4.81
N VAL A 96 18.26 -14.28 5.44
CA VAL A 96 19.13 -15.43 5.74
C VAL A 96 19.12 -16.49 4.64
N ALA A 97 18.32 -16.30 3.58
CA ALA A 97 18.17 -17.20 2.43
C ALA A 97 17.94 -18.68 2.81
N GLY A 98 17.38 -18.94 3.98
CA GLY A 98 17.17 -20.25 4.59
C GLY A 98 17.80 -20.33 5.98
N PHE A 99 16.98 -20.14 7.01
CA PHE A 99 17.42 -20.05 8.41
C PHE A 99 18.20 -21.28 8.87
N ARG A 100 17.75 -22.49 8.54
CA ARG A 100 18.45 -23.74 8.90
C ARG A 100 19.89 -23.80 8.36
N ALA A 101 20.08 -23.34 7.13
CA ALA A 101 21.40 -23.32 6.51
C ALA A 101 22.27 -22.23 7.14
N CYS A 102 21.70 -21.06 7.41
CA CYS A 102 22.38 -19.96 8.06
C CYS A 102 22.83 -20.32 9.50
N MET A 103 22.01 -21.07 10.25
CA MET A 103 22.38 -21.60 11.58
C MET A 103 23.68 -22.40 11.53
N LYS A 104 23.81 -23.31 10.56
CA LYS A 104 25.02 -24.12 10.35
C LYS A 104 26.24 -23.29 9.91
N LYS A 105 26.01 -22.10 9.35
CA LYS A 105 27.06 -21.20 8.84
C LYS A 105 27.44 -20.09 9.81
N GLY A 106 27.14 -20.26 11.11
CA GLY A 106 27.62 -19.36 12.16
C GLY A 106 26.64 -18.26 12.57
N PHE A 107 25.34 -18.39 12.29
CA PHE A 107 24.32 -17.45 12.77
C PHE A 107 24.40 -17.24 14.29
N GLU A 108 24.53 -18.32 15.07
CA GLU A 108 24.61 -18.19 16.54
C GLU A 108 25.86 -17.43 17.00
N LYS A 109 26.99 -17.63 16.30
CA LYS A 109 28.23 -16.90 16.58
C LYS A 109 28.03 -15.41 16.31
N TYR A 110 27.42 -15.06 15.18
CA TYR A 110 27.06 -13.69 14.84
C TYR A 110 26.09 -13.08 15.86
N LEU A 111 25.03 -13.80 16.22
CA LEU A 111 24.04 -13.32 17.19
C LEU A 111 24.68 -13.02 18.56
N LYS A 112 25.61 -13.87 19.01
CA LYS A 112 26.37 -13.67 20.25
C LYS A 112 27.32 -12.47 20.16
N SER A 113 28.01 -12.29 19.03
CA SER A 113 28.98 -11.19 18.87
C SER A 113 28.31 -9.83 18.66
N GLU A 114 27.28 -9.76 17.81
CA GLU A 114 26.57 -8.52 17.52
C GLU A 114 25.63 -8.11 18.66
N SER A 115 25.07 -9.11 19.37
CA SER A 115 24.16 -8.98 20.51
C SER A 115 23.02 -7.97 20.28
N PRO A 116 22.27 -8.07 19.17
CA PRO A 116 21.19 -7.13 18.89
C PRO A 116 20.07 -7.22 19.92
N ASP A 117 19.36 -6.12 20.15
CA ASP A 117 18.13 -6.13 20.93
C ASP A 117 16.99 -6.75 20.13
N ILE A 118 16.97 -6.51 18.82
CA ILE A 118 16.00 -7.07 17.89
C ILE A 118 16.73 -7.51 16.61
N ILE A 119 16.43 -8.69 16.10
CA ILE A 119 16.88 -9.14 14.78
C ILE A 119 15.69 -9.60 13.93
N CYS A 120 15.53 -8.96 12.78
CA CYS A 120 14.57 -9.22 11.74
C CYS A 120 15.18 -10.15 10.68
N LEU A 121 14.47 -11.23 10.35
CA LEU A 121 14.92 -12.25 9.42
C LEU A 121 14.00 -12.29 8.21
N GLY A 122 14.59 -12.34 7.01
CA GLY A 122 13.91 -12.60 5.74
C GLY A 122 14.30 -13.97 5.16
N GLU A 123 13.47 -14.51 4.28
CA GLU A 123 13.62 -15.87 3.71
C GLU A 123 14.00 -16.93 4.73
N THR A 124 13.24 -17.00 5.82
CA THR A 124 13.51 -17.99 6.87
C THR A 124 13.40 -19.41 6.31
N LYS A 125 12.49 -19.63 5.33
CA LYS A 125 12.17 -20.92 4.69
C LYS A 125 11.87 -21.99 5.74
N CYS A 126 11.36 -21.54 6.89
CA CYS A 126 11.03 -22.39 8.01
C CYS A 126 9.61 -22.94 7.89
N THR A 127 9.38 -23.99 8.65
CA THR A 127 8.05 -24.46 9.02
C THR A 127 7.94 -24.51 10.54
N ALA A 128 6.73 -24.60 11.09
CA ALA A 128 6.50 -24.69 12.53
C ALA A 128 7.34 -25.77 13.24
N ALA A 129 7.60 -26.90 12.58
CA ALA A 129 8.44 -27.97 13.12
C ALA A 129 9.90 -27.54 13.39
N GLN A 130 10.34 -26.44 12.79
CA GLN A 130 11.72 -25.94 12.84
C GLN A 130 11.87 -24.74 13.79
N HIS A 131 10.78 -24.26 14.40
CA HIS A 131 10.83 -23.15 15.36
C HIS A 131 11.59 -23.52 16.64
N GLY A 132 11.77 -24.82 16.93
CA GLY A 132 12.58 -25.31 18.06
C GLY A 132 14.06 -24.91 17.98
N LEU A 133 14.57 -24.60 16.78
CA LEU A 133 15.98 -24.23 16.55
C LEU A 133 16.40 -22.96 17.30
N THR A 134 15.44 -22.13 17.72
CA THR A 134 15.68 -20.85 18.38
C THR A 134 15.46 -20.88 19.89
N GLN A 135 14.97 -22.00 20.46
CA GLN A 135 14.60 -22.06 21.89
C GLN A 135 15.73 -21.71 22.86
N GLN A 136 16.99 -21.94 22.48
CA GLN A 136 18.16 -21.71 23.33
C GLN A 136 18.79 -20.33 23.15
N LEU A 137 18.22 -19.48 22.28
CA LEU A 137 18.85 -18.19 21.94
C LEU A 137 18.55 -17.06 22.94
N GLY A 138 17.55 -17.22 23.81
CA GLY A 138 17.22 -16.23 24.85
C GLY A 138 16.42 -15.02 24.34
N TYR A 139 15.70 -15.15 23.23
CA TYR A 139 14.85 -14.10 22.66
C TYR A 139 13.37 -14.50 22.72
N HIS A 140 12.48 -13.50 22.74
CA HIS A 140 11.10 -13.67 22.31
C HIS A 140 11.08 -13.79 20.79
N ILE A 141 10.44 -14.83 20.26
CA ILE A 141 10.53 -15.18 18.85
C ILE A 141 9.15 -15.13 18.22
N TYR A 142 9.07 -14.50 17.06
CA TYR A 142 7.85 -14.30 16.29
C TYR A 142 8.11 -14.76 14.86
N TRP A 143 7.29 -15.68 14.34
CA TRP A 143 7.43 -16.22 13.00
C TRP A 143 6.18 -15.91 12.18
N ASN A 144 6.38 -15.57 10.91
CA ASN A 144 5.35 -15.70 9.89
C ASN A 144 5.91 -16.56 8.75
N ASP A 145 5.72 -17.87 8.87
CA ASP A 145 6.14 -18.84 7.86
C ASP A 145 5.27 -18.74 6.59
N CYS A 146 5.81 -19.15 5.45
CA CYS A 146 4.99 -19.35 4.27
C CYS A 146 4.08 -20.57 4.43
N LYS A 147 2.78 -20.30 4.52
CA LYS A 147 1.68 -21.28 4.62
C LYS A 147 1.26 -21.78 3.23
N VAL A 148 1.55 -21.03 2.17
CA VAL A 148 1.22 -21.39 0.77
C VAL A 148 2.19 -22.42 0.21
N GLN A 149 3.48 -22.35 0.56
CA GLN A 149 4.50 -23.28 0.10
C GLN A 149 5.51 -23.54 1.21
N ALA A 150 5.56 -24.79 1.69
CA ALA A 150 6.51 -25.19 2.72
C ALA A 150 7.96 -25.00 2.23
N GLY A 151 8.83 -24.46 3.11
CA GLY A 151 10.24 -24.23 2.78
C GLY A 151 10.49 -23.07 1.82
N TYR A 152 9.51 -22.20 1.61
CA TYR A 152 9.61 -21.00 0.78
C TYR A 152 9.38 -19.73 1.60
N ALA A 153 9.90 -18.59 1.15
CA ALA A 153 9.76 -17.28 1.79
C ALA A 153 9.90 -17.32 3.33
N GLY A 154 9.01 -16.66 4.07
CA GLY A 154 8.99 -16.63 5.53
C GLY A 154 9.79 -15.47 6.12
N VAL A 155 9.22 -14.83 7.14
CA VAL A 155 9.88 -13.79 7.93
C VAL A 155 9.84 -14.14 9.41
N GLY A 156 10.81 -13.64 10.17
CA GLY A 156 10.88 -13.84 11.62
C GLY A 156 11.44 -12.64 12.34
N VAL A 157 11.13 -12.51 13.62
CA VAL A 157 11.74 -11.50 14.51
C VAL A 157 12.12 -12.16 15.82
N LEU A 158 13.38 -12.02 16.22
CA LEU A 158 13.87 -12.40 17.54
C LEU A 158 14.12 -11.10 18.31
N SER A 159 13.49 -10.94 19.47
CA SER A 159 13.50 -9.70 20.25
C SER A 159 13.78 -9.97 21.73
N LYS A 160 14.75 -9.25 22.32
CA LYS A 160 14.98 -9.28 23.78
C LYS A 160 13.83 -8.62 24.54
N VAL A 161 13.12 -7.69 23.88
CA VAL A 161 11.93 -7.02 24.42
C VAL A 161 10.68 -7.71 23.88
N LYS A 162 9.73 -8.03 24.74
CA LYS A 162 8.46 -8.60 24.29
C LYS A 162 7.62 -7.55 23.57
N ALA A 163 7.19 -7.83 22.35
CA ALA A 163 6.24 -6.98 21.63
C ALA A 163 4.88 -6.93 22.35
N LEU A 164 4.23 -5.77 22.31
CA LEU A 164 2.88 -5.53 22.84
C LEU A 164 1.82 -6.23 21.99
N ASN A 165 2.00 -6.20 20.68
CA ASN A 165 1.12 -6.83 19.71
C ASN A 165 1.94 -7.33 18.51
N VAL A 166 1.43 -8.36 17.84
CA VAL A 166 2.07 -8.97 16.67
C VAL A 166 1.01 -9.24 15.62
N GLN A 167 1.25 -8.76 14.41
CA GLN A 167 0.37 -8.97 13.25
C GLN A 167 1.14 -9.66 12.13
N GLU A 168 0.72 -10.88 11.81
CA GLU A 168 1.13 -11.61 10.61
C GLU A 168 0.26 -11.17 9.41
N ASP A 169 0.84 -11.07 8.21
CA ASP A 169 0.11 -10.80 6.95
C ASP A 169 -0.79 -9.55 6.97
N GLY A 170 -0.28 -8.45 7.55
CA GLY A 170 -1.08 -7.25 7.84
C GLY A 170 -1.59 -6.44 6.65
N ILE A 171 -1.15 -6.73 5.42
CA ILE A 171 -1.42 -5.88 4.24
C ILE A 171 -2.42 -6.47 3.25
N GLY A 172 -3.08 -7.59 3.57
CA GLY A 172 -4.19 -8.13 2.77
C GLY A 172 -3.83 -8.73 1.39
N VAL A 173 -2.58 -8.63 0.94
CA VAL A 173 -2.06 -9.29 -0.27
C VAL A 173 -1.05 -10.39 0.11
N GLU A 174 -0.92 -11.41 -0.75
CA GLU A 174 -0.13 -12.63 -0.48
C GLU A 174 -0.34 -13.22 0.93
N LYS A 175 -1.59 -13.29 1.39
CA LYS A 175 -1.93 -13.85 2.70
C LYS A 175 -1.42 -15.29 2.82
N GLY A 176 -0.75 -15.61 3.93
CA GLY A 176 -0.05 -16.86 4.11
C GLY A 176 1.24 -16.99 3.30
N GLY A 177 1.68 -15.96 2.59
CA GLY A 177 2.94 -15.94 1.84
C GLY A 177 4.18 -15.81 2.73
N GLY A 178 4.01 -15.48 4.02
CA GLY A 178 5.13 -15.31 4.95
C GLY A 178 6.03 -14.13 4.57
N ARG A 179 5.42 -13.02 4.12
CA ARG A 179 6.11 -11.87 3.51
C ARG A 179 6.25 -10.66 4.43
N ILE A 180 5.47 -10.60 5.49
CA ILE A 180 5.43 -9.46 6.41
C ILE A 180 5.08 -9.90 7.82
N ILE A 181 5.72 -9.28 8.81
CA ILE A 181 5.31 -9.34 10.22
C ILE A 181 5.46 -7.94 10.84
N THR A 182 4.41 -7.46 11.50
CA THR A 182 4.40 -6.16 12.19
C THR A 182 4.36 -6.39 13.70
N LEU A 183 5.33 -5.82 14.42
CA LEU A 183 5.41 -5.86 15.88
C LEU A 183 5.15 -4.46 16.41
N GLU A 184 4.36 -4.39 17.47
CA GLU A 184 4.09 -3.15 18.18
C GLU A 184 4.94 -3.08 19.45
N TYR A 185 5.72 -2.02 19.57
CA TYR A 185 6.41 -1.64 20.80
C TYR A 185 5.78 -0.37 21.38
N GLU A 186 6.24 0.05 22.55
CA GLU A 186 5.64 1.19 23.27
C GLU A 186 5.73 2.49 22.46
N GLY A 187 6.91 2.83 21.93
CA GLY A 187 7.12 4.05 21.15
C GLY A 187 7.05 3.92 19.63
N PHE A 188 7.03 2.71 19.06
CA PHE A 188 7.10 2.53 17.60
C PHE A 188 6.48 1.21 17.12
N TYR A 189 6.17 1.15 15.82
CA TYR A 189 5.91 -0.10 15.09
C TYR A 189 7.17 -0.56 14.37
N LEU A 190 7.47 -1.85 14.44
CA LEU A 190 8.51 -2.51 13.64
C LEU A 190 7.86 -3.40 12.58
N VAL A 191 8.05 -3.08 11.32
CA VAL A 191 7.52 -3.83 10.19
C VAL A 191 8.69 -4.53 9.49
N ASN A 192 8.78 -5.85 9.62
CA ASN A 192 9.77 -6.67 8.91
C ASN A 192 9.13 -7.29 7.66
N THR A 193 9.79 -7.17 6.51
CA THR A 193 9.30 -7.69 5.24
C THR A 193 10.34 -8.48 4.45
N TYR A 194 9.84 -9.41 3.64
CA TYR A 194 10.55 -9.98 2.50
C TYR A 194 9.66 -9.74 1.27
N VAL A 195 9.88 -8.62 0.59
CA VAL A 195 9.02 -8.13 -0.50
C VAL A 195 9.07 -9.09 -1.70
N PRO A 196 7.93 -9.41 -2.34
CA PRO A 196 7.91 -10.29 -3.51
C PRO A 196 8.77 -9.76 -4.65
N ASN A 197 9.70 -10.59 -5.15
CA ASN A 197 10.50 -10.25 -6.33
C ASN A 197 9.63 -10.30 -7.61
N ALA A 198 9.85 -9.37 -8.53
CA ALA A 198 9.15 -9.31 -9.83
C ALA A 198 9.41 -10.51 -10.76
N GLY A 199 10.44 -11.31 -10.47
CA GLY A 199 10.79 -12.54 -11.15
C GLY A 199 11.47 -12.33 -12.50
N GLU A 200 12.06 -13.41 -13.02
CA GLU A 200 12.65 -13.41 -14.37
C GLU A 200 11.60 -13.02 -15.42
N LYS A 201 12.03 -12.21 -16.39
CA LYS A 201 11.16 -11.61 -17.43
C LYS A 201 9.95 -10.87 -16.83
N LEU A 202 10.06 -10.39 -15.59
CA LEU A 202 9.05 -9.55 -14.95
C LEU A 202 7.67 -10.23 -14.79
N LYS A 203 7.66 -11.57 -14.74
CA LYS A 203 6.42 -12.38 -14.72
C LYS A 203 5.51 -12.10 -13.52
N PHE A 204 6.05 -11.62 -12.41
CA PHE A 204 5.32 -11.29 -11.19
C PHE A 204 5.16 -9.79 -10.95
N MET A 205 5.48 -8.93 -11.93
CA MET A 205 5.37 -7.47 -11.76
C MET A 205 4.00 -7.01 -11.30
N LYS A 206 2.92 -7.62 -11.79
CA LYS A 206 1.55 -7.27 -11.33
C LYS A 206 1.32 -7.59 -9.85
N ASN A 207 1.93 -8.66 -9.35
CA ASN A 207 1.86 -9.00 -7.92
C ASN A 207 2.70 -8.02 -7.12
N ARG A 208 3.92 -7.72 -7.60
CA ARG A 208 4.82 -6.71 -7.02
C ARG A 208 4.13 -5.34 -6.89
N GLN A 209 3.50 -4.84 -7.95
CA GLN A 209 2.81 -3.54 -7.91
C GLN A 209 1.64 -3.51 -6.92
N ARG A 210 0.87 -4.62 -6.81
CA ARG A 210 -0.20 -4.74 -5.80
C ARG A 210 0.38 -4.75 -4.39
N TRP A 211 1.51 -5.43 -4.21
CA TRP A 211 2.26 -5.45 -2.96
C TRP A 211 2.74 -4.06 -2.56
N ASP A 212 3.44 -3.35 -3.46
CA ASP A 212 3.96 -2.00 -3.21
C ASP A 212 2.86 -1.03 -2.79
N LYS A 213 1.70 -1.08 -3.46
CA LYS A 213 0.55 -0.26 -3.06
C LYS A 213 0.07 -0.62 -1.65
N SER A 214 -0.09 -1.92 -1.36
CA SER A 214 -0.65 -2.36 -0.09
C SER A 214 0.27 -2.09 1.10
N ILE A 215 1.59 -2.26 0.92
CA ILE A 215 2.54 -1.93 1.99
C ILE A 215 2.59 -0.42 2.23
N ARG A 216 2.56 0.41 1.17
CA ARG A 216 2.47 1.86 1.30
C ARG A 216 1.23 2.28 2.11
N ASP A 217 0.05 1.75 1.78
CA ASP A 217 -1.20 2.05 2.51
C ASP A 217 -1.11 1.62 4.00
N HIS A 218 -0.49 0.46 4.27
CA HIS A 218 -0.30 -0.06 5.63
C HIS A 218 0.63 0.81 6.47
N LEU A 219 1.80 1.17 5.94
CA LEU A 219 2.78 2.03 6.62
C LEU A 219 2.17 3.39 6.95
N ASN A 220 1.45 3.99 5.98
CA ASN A 220 0.72 5.24 6.17
C ASN A 220 -0.38 5.14 7.24
N THR A 221 -0.99 3.97 7.40
CA THR A 221 -2.00 3.75 8.44
C THR A 221 -1.35 3.66 9.82
N LEU A 222 -0.22 2.95 9.94
CA LEU A 222 0.50 2.81 11.21
C LEU A 222 1.06 4.15 11.70
N GLN A 223 1.70 4.92 10.81
CA GLN A 223 2.38 6.18 11.17
C GLN A 223 1.44 7.24 11.74
N LYS A 224 0.14 7.17 11.44
CA LYS A 224 -0.88 8.04 12.05
C LYS A 224 -1.00 7.88 13.57
N SER A 225 -0.55 6.75 14.11
CA SER A 225 -0.72 6.42 15.53
C SER A 225 0.61 6.35 16.28
N LYS A 226 1.64 5.74 15.68
CA LYS A 226 2.99 5.69 16.22
C LYS A 226 4.01 5.68 15.08
N PRO A 227 5.20 6.25 15.29
CA PRO A 227 6.28 6.17 14.31
C PRO A 227 6.59 4.73 13.89
N VAL A 228 7.01 4.57 12.63
CA VAL A 228 7.21 3.26 12.02
C VAL A 228 8.68 3.08 11.64
N ILE A 229 9.20 1.88 11.91
CA ILE A 229 10.46 1.37 11.37
C ILE A 229 10.10 0.22 10.42
N TRP A 230 10.22 0.46 9.11
CA TRP A 230 10.06 -0.58 8.09
C TRP A 230 11.42 -1.10 7.63
N THR A 231 11.60 -2.42 7.66
CA THR A 231 12.88 -3.06 7.37
C THR A 231 12.72 -4.42 6.67
N GLY A 232 13.84 -4.97 6.20
CA GLY A 232 13.93 -6.25 5.51
C GLY A 232 14.47 -6.12 4.09
N ASP A 233 14.37 -7.21 3.34
CA ASP A 233 14.69 -7.25 1.91
C ASP A 233 13.49 -6.72 1.12
N LEU A 234 13.64 -5.51 0.58
CA LEU A 234 12.60 -4.78 -0.13
C LEU A 234 12.63 -5.06 -1.64
N ASN A 235 13.57 -5.90 -2.09
CA ASN A 235 13.72 -6.32 -3.48
C ASN A 235 13.69 -5.14 -4.47
N VAL A 236 14.29 -4.01 -4.12
CA VAL A 236 14.43 -2.84 -4.99
C VAL A 236 15.72 -2.09 -4.67
N ALA A 237 16.42 -1.63 -5.69
CA ALA A 237 17.56 -0.72 -5.61
C ALA A 237 17.12 0.62 -6.22
N ILE A 238 17.07 1.67 -5.40
CA ILE A 238 16.40 2.93 -5.75
C ILE A 238 17.31 3.81 -6.59
N GLU A 239 18.56 3.94 -6.17
CA GLU A 239 19.53 4.81 -6.82
C GLU A 239 20.34 4.05 -7.87
N ASP A 240 20.82 4.76 -8.90
CA ASP A 240 21.59 4.09 -9.95
C ASP A 240 22.89 3.46 -9.42
N TYR A 241 23.41 3.99 -8.33
CA TYR A 241 24.56 3.48 -7.59
C TYR A 241 24.21 2.50 -6.46
N ASP A 242 22.94 2.12 -6.29
CA ASP A 242 22.51 0.99 -5.46
C ASP A 242 22.75 -0.36 -6.16
N VAL A 243 23.25 -0.36 -7.40
CA VAL A 243 23.66 -1.54 -8.16
C VAL A 243 25.01 -1.30 -8.83
N TYR A 244 25.89 -2.30 -8.81
CA TYR A 244 27.30 -2.17 -9.23
C TYR A 244 27.55 -1.60 -10.64
N ASP A 245 26.58 -1.67 -11.55
CA ASP A 245 26.66 -1.15 -12.91
C ASP A 245 25.37 -0.38 -13.30
N GLY A 246 24.56 0.07 -12.34
CA GLY A 246 23.28 0.73 -12.62
C GLY A 246 23.39 2.01 -13.44
N GLU A 247 24.46 2.80 -13.25
CA GLU A 247 24.74 4.00 -14.04
C GLU A 247 25.19 3.67 -15.49
N THR A 248 25.90 2.55 -15.68
CA THR A 248 26.51 2.19 -16.97
C THR A 248 25.62 1.30 -17.83
N ASN A 249 24.78 0.48 -17.21
CA ASN A 249 23.93 -0.50 -17.88
C ASN A 249 22.51 0.03 -18.01
N LYS A 250 22.28 0.81 -19.08
CA LYS A 250 20.96 1.41 -19.38
C LYS A 250 19.84 0.38 -19.57
N GLY A 251 20.15 -0.89 -19.84
CA GLY A 251 19.16 -1.96 -19.94
C GLY A 251 18.68 -2.48 -18.59
N ARG A 252 19.35 -2.12 -17.50
CA ARG A 252 19.08 -2.64 -16.15
C ARG A 252 17.71 -2.23 -15.62
N CYS A 253 17.14 -1.11 -16.06
CA CYS A 253 15.79 -0.67 -15.72
C CYS A 253 14.67 -1.64 -16.17
N LYS A 254 15.03 -2.76 -16.82
CA LYS A 254 14.12 -3.86 -17.20
C LYS A 254 14.33 -5.12 -16.35
N SER A 255 15.23 -5.07 -15.38
CA SER A 255 15.56 -6.18 -14.48
C SER A 255 14.78 -6.05 -13.18
N ALA A 256 14.23 -7.16 -12.70
CA ALA A 256 13.55 -7.22 -11.40
C ALA A 256 14.46 -6.65 -10.29
N GLY A 257 13.88 -5.81 -9.43
CA GLY A 257 14.58 -5.08 -8.38
C GLY A 257 15.27 -3.80 -8.82
N PHE A 258 15.21 -3.43 -10.10
CA PHE A 258 15.72 -2.15 -10.60
C PHE A 258 14.81 -1.55 -11.68
N THR A 259 13.57 -2.03 -11.81
CA THR A 259 12.67 -1.48 -12.82
C THR A 259 12.22 -0.07 -12.47
N ASP A 260 11.96 0.76 -13.48
CA ASP A 260 11.43 2.12 -13.24
C ASP A 260 10.14 2.07 -12.41
N ILE A 261 9.29 1.07 -12.64
CA ILE A 261 8.06 0.86 -11.88
C ILE A 261 8.33 0.59 -10.39
N GLU A 262 9.26 -0.32 -10.07
CA GLU A 262 9.59 -0.64 -8.67
C GLU A 262 10.22 0.57 -7.97
N ARG A 263 11.12 1.26 -8.66
CA ARG A 263 11.82 2.45 -8.14
C ARG A 263 10.87 3.62 -7.92
N ASP A 264 10.00 3.90 -8.89
CA ASP A 264 9.04 5.00 -8.80
C ASP A 264 8.00 4.74 -7.71
N ASN A 265 7.51 3.50 -7.57
CA ASN A 265 6.61 3.15 -6.47
C ASN A 265 7.28 3.36 -5.11
N PHE A 266 8.55 3.01 -4.98
CA PHE A 266 9.30 3.22 -3.75
C PHE A 266 9.55 4.70 -3.47
N ARG A 267 9.92 5.48 -4.50
CA ARG A 267 10.12 6.93 -4.38
C ARG A 267 8.87 7.66 -3.90
N LYS A 268 7.69 7.25 -4.34
CA LYS A 268 6.44 7.84 -3.82
C LYS A 268 6.32 7.70 -2.29
N LEU A 269 6.78 6.61 -1.71
CA LEU A 269 6.79 6.46 -0.25
C LEU A 269 7.75 7.48 0.40
N LEU A 270 8.92 7.72 -0.20
CA LEU A 270 9.91 8.65 0.34
C LEU A 270 9.47 10.11 0.14
N ASP A 271 9.10 10.45 -1.09
CA ASP A 271 8.87 11.82 -1.54
C ASP A 271 7.46 12.33 -1.19
N GLU A 272 6.43 11.46 -1.27
CA GLU A 272 5.03 11.87 -1.06
C GLU A 272 4.52 11.56 0.36
N ASP A 273 4.97 10.46 0.97
CA ASP A 273 4.50 10.02 2.30
C ASP A 273 5.45 10.35 3.45
N ASN A 274 6.54 11.07 3.15
CA ASN A 274 7.52 11.60 4.10
C ASN A 274 8.27 10.53 4.90
N PHE A 275 8.50 9.35 4.31
CA PHE A 275 9.41 8.36 4.91
C PHE A 275 10.86 8.62 4.51
N VAL A 276 11.79 8.19 5.36
CA VAL A 276 13.23 8.41 5.16
C VAL A 276 13.97 7.09 4.99
N ASP A 277 14.74 6.93 3.90
CA ASP A 277 15.78 5.91 3.78
C ASP A 277 16.96 6.29 4.66
N VAL A 278 17.08 5.60 5.81
CA VAL A 278 18.07 5.93 6.83
C VAL A 278 19.49 5.79 6.30
N TYR A 279 19.79 4.75 5.51
CA TYR A 279 21.14 4.54 5.01
C TYR A 279 21.54 5.68 4.07
N ARG A 280 20.67 6.06 3.13
CA ARG A 280 20.96 7.14 2.18
C ARG A 280 20.91 8.53 2.80
N HIS A 281 20.19 8.71 3.90
CA HIS A 281 20.25 9.94 4.68
C HIS A 281 21.66 10.19 5.24
N PHE A 282 22.28 9.18 5.85
CA PHE A 282 23.62 9.31 6.45
C PHE A 282 24.77 9.04 5.47
N HIS A 283 24.50 8.35 4.36
CA HIS A 283 25.47 7.96 3.34
C HIS A 283 24.96 8.26 1.91
N PRO A 284 24.72 9.53 1.56
CA PRO A 284 24.13 9.90 0.28
C PRO A 284 25.00 9.48 -0.91
N ASP A 285 26.32 9.60 -0.78
CA ASP A 285 27.27 9.40 -1.88
C ASP A 285 28.08 8.08 -1.80
N THR A 286 27.89 7.26 -0.76
CA THR A 286 28.68 6.03 -0.57
C THR A 286 28.31 4.96 -1.60
N ARG A 287 29.31 4.40 -2.29
CA ARG A 287 29.13 3.41 -3.38
C ARG A 287 29.71 2.04 -3.10
N GLU A 288 31.01 1.96 -2.77
CA GLU A 288 31.75 0.69 -2.78
C GLU A 288 31.32 -0.30 -1.68
N ASP A 289 30.79 0.21 -0.55
CA ASP A 289 30.38 -0.60 0.61
C ASP A 289 28.88 -0.51 0.92
N ALA A 290 28.08 0.03 -0.01
CA ALA A 290 26.64 0.22 0.18
C ALA A 290 25.79 -1.02 -0.16
N MET A 291 26.42 -2.15 -0.50
CA MET A 291 25.72 -3.32 -1.02
C MET A 291 25.31 -4.28 0.10
N THR A 292 24.11 -4.83 -0.01
CA THR A 292 23.58 -5.79 0.98
C THR A 292 23.37 -7.19 0.40
N PHE A 293 23.36 -7.34 -0.94
CA PHE A 293 23.13 -8.59 -1.64
C PHE A 293 24.17 -8.84 -2.75
N TRP A 294 24.58 -10.10 -2.91
CA TRP A 294 25.39 -10.55 -4.04
C TRP A 294 24.92 -11.90 -4.56
N SER A 295 24.57 -11.94 -5.86
CA SER A 295 24.21 -13.21 -6.49
C SER A 295 25.33 -14.25 -6.35
N LEU A 296 24.96 -15.45 -5.90
CA LEU A 296 25.85 -16.61 -5.86
C LEU A 296 26.29 -17.02 -7.27
N ARG A 297 25.47 -16.75 -8.29
CA ARG A 297 25.84 -17.00 -9.70
C ARG A 297 27.04 -16.12 -10.04
N PHE A 298 28.04 -16.70 -10.73
CA PHE A 298 29.25 -16.00 -11.17
C PHE A 298 30.14 -15.42 -10.05
N ALA A 299 29.93 -15.83 -8.79
CA ALA A 299 30.69 -15.38 -7.63
C ALA A 299 30.75 -13.84 -7.52
N MET A 300 29.60 -13.18 -7.56
CA MET A 300 29.56 -11.71 -7.65
C MET A 300 30.11 -11.00 -6.41
N ARG A 301 30.08 -11.65 -5.24
CA ARG A 301 30.62 -11.12 -3.98
C ARG A 301 32.13 -10.90 -4.03
N SER A 302 32.91 -11.87 -4.53
CA SER A 302 34.36 -11.70 -4.67
C SER A 302 34.74 -10.65 -5.69
N LYS A 303 33.83 -10.32 -6.61
CA LYS A 303 33.98 -9.26 -7.62
C LYS A 303 33.48 -7.89 -7.11
N LYS A 304 32.99 -7.79 -5.87
CA LYS A 304 32.33 -6.60 -5.30
C LYS A 304 31.15 -6.08 -6.15
N LYS A 305 30.47 -6.97 -6.89
CA LYS A 305 29.36 -6.60 -7.80
C LYS A 305 28.01 -6.90 -7.15
N GLY A 306 27.59 -6.04 -6.23
CA GLY A 306 26.39 -6.23 -5.41
C GLY A 306 25.20 -5.36 -5.80
N TRP A 307 24.15 -5.50 -4.99
CA TRP A 307 22.95 -4.66 -4.97
C TRP A 307 22.64 -4.26 -3.53
N ARG A 308 22.06 -3.08 -3.32
CA ARG A 308 21.45 -2.69 -2.05
C ARG A 308 19.95 -2.99 -2.11
N LEU A 309 19.53 -4.03 -1.41
CA LEU A 309 18.14 -4.51 -1.39
C LEU A 309 17.53 -4.51 0.01
N ASP A 310 18.34 -4.34 1.05
CA ASP A 310 17.93 -4.37 2.46
C ASP A 310 17.95 -2.95 3.04
N TYR A 311 16.92 -2.58 3.80
CA TYR A 311 16.67 -1.19 4.17
C TYR A 311 16.25 -1.01 5.62
N TYR A 312 16.42 0.22 6.10
CA TYR A 312 15.62 0.82 7.17
C TYR A 312 14.94 2.07 6.61
N ILE A 313 13.61 2.01 6.48
CA ILE A 313 12.76 3.13 6.10
C ILE A 313 11.99 3.56 7.34
N VAL A 314 12.10 4.82 7.76
CA VAL A 314 11.54 5.28 9.03
C VAL A 314 10.63 6.48 8.86
N SER A 315 9.64 6.60 9.76
CA SER A 315 8.92 7.85 9.96
C SER A 315 9.90 8.96 10.38
N PRO A 316 9.68 10.22 9.95
CA PRO A 316 10.66 11.30 10.06
C PRO A 316 10.99 11.66 11.52
N GLU A 317 10.05 11.44 12.46
CA GLU A 317 10.25 11.73 13.89
C GLU A 317 11.32 10.84 14.53
N LEU A 318 11.64 9.69 13.91
CA LEU A 318 12.66 8.76 14.39
C LEU A 318 14.06 9.12 13.93
N LEU A 319 14.19 9.90 12.86
CA LEU A 319 15.47 10.19 12.24
C LEU A 319 16.47 10.87 13.22
N PRO A 320 16.07 11.85 14.05
CA PRO A 320 16.97 12.46 15.03
C PRO A 320 17.45 11.50 16.13
N LEU A 321 16.77 10.36 16.32
CA LEU A 321 17.13 9.34 17.30
C LEU A 321 18.16 8.34 16.75
N VAL A 322 18.37 8.31 15.43
CA VAL A 322 19.32 7.38 14.79
C VAL A 322 20.74 7.77 15.18
N LYS A 323 21.50 6.79 15.70
CA LYS A 323 22.91 6.92 16.07
C LYS A 323 23.85 6.39 15.00
N SER A 324 23.52 5.25 14.40
CA SER A 324 24.31 4.66 13.31
C SER A 324 23.47 3.75 12.43
N ILE A 325 23.91 3.57 11.19
CA ILE A 325 23.35 2.64 10.23
C ILE A 325 24.49 1.96 9.47
N ASP A 326 24.70 0.67 9.72
CA ASP A 326 25.95 0.00 9.34
C ASP A 326 25.69 -1.32 8.61
N ILE A 327 26.39 -1.54 7.48
CA ILE A 327 26.34 -2.79 6.73
C ILE A 327 27.47 -3.71 7.21
N ARG A 328 27.15 -4.96 7.55
CA ARG A 328 28.15 -5.97 7.96
C ARG A 328 28.64 -6.76 6.74
N SER A 329 29.30 -6.08 5.81
CA SER A 329 29.71 -6.62 4.50
C SER A 329 30.59 -7.87 4.56
N ASP A 330 31.33 -8.07 5.66
CA ASP A 330 32.17 -9.25 5.89
C ASP A 330 31.41 -10.45 6.47
N GLN A 331 30.18 -10.25 6.97
CA GLN A 331 29.42 -11.33 7.58
C GLN A 331 28.97 -12.34 6.51
N LEU A 332 29.38 -13.60 6.68
CA LEU A 332 29.00 -14.70 5.80
C LEU A 332 27.76 -15.43 6.36
N GLY A 333 27.18 -16.31 5.55
CA GLY A 333 26.04 -17.17 5.95
C GLY A 333 24.93 -17.17 4.91
N SER A 334 24.70 -16.02 4.31
CA SER A 334 23.71 -15.76 3.26
C SER A 334 24.36 -15.05 2.07
N ASP A 335 23.65 -15.00 0.94
CA ASP A 335 23.94 -14.09 -0.18
C ASP A 335 23.56 -12.64 0.13
N HIS A 336 22.81 -12.41 1.20
CA HIS A 336 22.68 -11.11 1.84
C HIS A 336 23.57 -10.97 3.08
N VAL A 337 23.82 -9.73 3.50
CA VAL A 337 24.51 -9.39 4.74
C VAL A 337 23.60 -8.63 5.71
N PRO A 338 23.88 -8.68 7.03
CA PRO A 338 23.12 -7.89 7.99
C PRO A 338 23.29 -6.38 7.78
N LEU A 339 22.19 -5.65 7.91
CA LEU A 339 22.14 -4.19 8.06
C LEU A 339 21.74 -3.87 9.50
N VAL A 340 22.49 -3.00 10.17
CA VAL A 340 22.37 -2.74 11.61
C VAL A 340 21.99 -1.28 11.85
N LEU A 341 20.85 -1.06 12.47
CA LEU A 341 20.40 0.24 12.95
C LEU A 341 20.66 0.36 14.45
N THR A 342 21.40 1.38 14.86
CA THR A 342 21.49 1.80 16.26
C THR A 342 20.66 3.06 16.43
N ILE A 343 19.67 3.04 17.33
CA ILE A 343 18.72 4.13 17.52
C ILE A 343 18.40 4.30 19.01
N ASP A 344 18.24 5.54 19.48
CA ASP A 344 17.67 5.75 20.81
C ASP A 344 16.21 5.30 20.81
N GLU A 345 15.83 4.51 21.82
CA GLU A 345 14.49 3.96 21.94
C GLU A 345 13.46 5.09 22.02
N PRO A 346 12.49 5.13 21.08
CA PRO A 346 11.43 6.11 21.13
C PRO A 346 10.54 5.86 22.36
N GLY A 347 10.23 6.91 23.09
CA GLY A 347 9.29 6.91 24.21
C GLY A 347 7.84 6.85 23.74
N ALA A 348 6.94 6.50 24.67
CA ALA A 348 5.51 6.54 24.42
C ALA A 348 5.08 7.94 23.97
N ALA A 349 4.33 8.04 22.87
CA ALA A 349 3.78 9.31 22.41
C ALA A 349 2.98 9.99 23.54
N GLY A 350 3.35 11.22 23.90
CA GLY A 350 2.71 12.00 24.96
C GLY A 350 1.27 12.37 24.59
N GLY A 351 0.30 11.54 24.99
CA GLY A 351 -1.11 11.79 24.74
C GLY A 351 -2.03 10.62 25.07
N GLN A 352 -2.27 10.33 26.35
CA GLN A 352 -3.50 9.66 26.77
C GLN A 352 -4.31 10.60 27.67
N PRO A 353 -5.61 10.84 27.38
CA PRO A 353 -6.51 11.30 28.42
C PRO A 353 -6.58 10.22 29.50
N LYS A 354 -6.34 10.62 30.74
CA LYS A 354 -6.37 9.78 31.96
C LYS A 354 -7.57 8.82 31.92
N LYS A 355 -7.33 7.52 31.80
CA LYS A 355 -8.35 6.49 32.02
C LYS A 355 -8.80 6.56 33.48
N LYS A 356 -10.08 6.90 33.69
CA LYS A 356 -10.77 6.71 34.98
C LYS A 356 -10.65 5.23 35.40
N LYS A 357 -10.23 5.01 36.64
CA LYS A 357 -10.21 3.70 37.30
C LYS A 357 -11.60 3.06 37.24
N LEU A 358 -11.78 2.01 36.44
CA LEU A 358 -12.85 1.04 36.61
C LEU A 358 -12.31 -0.18 37.36
N LYS A 359 -13.08 -0.61 38.37
CA LYS A 359 -12.73 -1.63 39.36
C LYS A 359 -12.44 -2.99 38.70
N LYS A 360 -11.39 -3.64 39.21
CA LYS A 360 -10.97 -5.01 38.90
C LYS A 360 -12.16 -5.98 39.07
N LYS A 361 -12.48 -6.75 38.03
CA LYS A 361 -13.02 -8.12 38.18
C LYS A 361 -11.91 -9.09 37.79
N GLN A 362 -11.56 -9.98 38.71
CA GLN A 362 -10.67 -11.10 38.46
C GLN A 362 -11.29 -11.99 37.37
N VAL A 363 -10.51 -12.33 36.36
CA VAL A 363 -10.79 -13.44 35.45
C VAL A 363 -9.50 -14.24 35.37
N GLU A 364 -9.59 -15.53 35.69
CA GLU A 364 -8.48 -16.48 35.70
C GLU A 364 -7.88 -16.70 34.29
N PRO A 365 -6.61 -17.14 34.19
CA PRO A 365 -5.94 -17.27 32.91
C PRO A 365 -6.49 -18.46 32.12
N VAL A 366 -7.18 -18.17 31.02
CA VAL A 366 -7.56 -19.18 30.02
C VAL A 366 -6.31 -19.63 29.28
N LYS A 367 -5.92 -20.90 29.50
CA LYS A 367 -5.00 -21.63 28.63
C LYS A 367 -5.63 -21.80 27.26
N THR A 368 -4.99 -21.31 26.22
CA THR A 368 -5.24 -21.81 24.86
C THR A 368 -4.01 -21.67 23.98
N GLY A 369 -3.34 -22.79 23.71
CA GLY A 369 -2.85 -23.03 22.37
C GLY A 369 -4.08 -23.29 21.48
N VAL A 370 -4.19 -22.60 20.35
CA VAL A 370 -5.19 -22.91 19.33
C VAL A 370 -4.50 -23.07 17.99
N VAL A 371 -4.48 -24.31 17.53
CA VAL A 371 -4.38 -24.71 16.13
C VAL A 371 -5.56 -24.07 15.39
N VAL A 372 -5.31 -23.14 14.46
CA VAL A 372 -6.39 -22.56 13.65
C VAL A 372 -6.74 -23.54 12.54
N SER A 373 -7.76 -24.36 12.80
CA SER A 373 -8.59 -24.97 11.76
C SER A 373 -9.41 -23.86 11.05
N ALA A 374 -9.88 -24.14 9.83
CA ALA A 374 -10.63 -23.22 8.96
C ALA A 374 -11.86 -22.51 9.61
N ASP A 375 -12.29 -22.94 10.80
CA ASP A 375 -13.44 -22.46 11.55
C ASP A 375 -13.32 -21.05 12.16
N VAL A 376 -12.10 -20.51 12.37
CA VAL A 376 -11.94 -19.21 13.04
C VAL A 376 -12.18 -18.04 12.10
N SER A 377 -11.90 -18.22 10.80
CA SER A 377 -11.98 -17.13 9.83
C SER A 377 -13.38 -16.53 9.82
N TRP A 378 -14.45 -17.32 9.76
CA TRP A 378 -15.83 -16.84 9.58
C TRP A 378 -16.48 -16.15 10.80
N LYS A 379 -15.84 -16.16 11.98
CA LYS A 379 -16.46 -15.80 13.27
C LYS A 379 -16.82 -14.32 13.46
N ASP A 380 -16.24 -13.40 12.71
CA ASP A 380 -16.56 -11.96 12.81
C ASP A 380 -16.82 -11.37 11.42
N LEU A 381 -18.07 -11.38 10.98
CA LEU A 381 -18.43 -10.90 9.64
C LEU A 381 -18.26 -9.37 9.50
N THR A 382 -17.85 -8.62 10.51
CA THR A 382 -17.62 -7.16 10.39
C THR A 382 -16.24 -6.78 9.85
N VAL A 383 -15.32 -7.75 9.77
CA VAL A 383 -13.97 -7.55 9.23
C VAL A 383 -14.03 -7.27 7.72
N GLY A 384 -13.39 -6.19 7.28
CA GLY A 384 -13.35 -5.78 5.87
C GLY A 384 -14.35 -4.67 5.49
N ILE A 385 -15.28 -4.30 6.38
CA ILE A 385 -16.15 -3.14 6.18
C ILE A 385 -15.31 -1.86 6.35
N HIS A 386 -15.33 -0.98 5.35
CA HIS A 386 -14.65 0.32 5.41
C HIS A 386 -15.10 1.15 6.63
N PRO A 387 -14.22 1.88 7.33
CA PRO A 387 -14.56 2.61 8.55
C PRO A 387 -15.76 3.56 8.40
N SER A 388 -15.88 4.28 7.28
CA SER A 388 -17.01 5.19 7.05
C SER A 388 -18.36 4.45 6.97
N TRP A 389 -18.38 3.28 6.34
CA TRP A 389 -19.56 2.40 6.33
C TRP A 389 -19.82 1.76 7.69
N LYS A 390 -18.76 1.34 8.41
CA LYS A 390 -18.89 0.73 9.74
C LYS A 390 -19.48 1.70 10.76
N ALA A 391 -19.13 2.98 10.67
CA ALA A 391 -19.70 4.02 11.51
C ALA A 391 -21.20 4.21 11.25
N VAL A 392 -21.60 4.31 9.98
CA VAL A 392 -22.99 4.51 9.56
C VAL A 392 -23.86 3.29 9.89
N LEU A 393 -23.34 2.08 9.65
CA LEU A 393 -24.05 0.82 9.88
C LEU A 393 -23.89 0.30 11.33
N ALA A 394 -23.29 1.06 12.24
CA ALA A 394 -22.90 0.57 13.57
C ALA A 394 -24.09 -0.02 14.36
N ASP A 395 -25.27 0.60 14.25
CA ASP A 395 -26.46 0.12 14.92
C ASP A 395 -27.14 -1.03 14.17
N ASP A 396 -27.07 -1.05 12.84
CA ASP A 396 -27.51 -2.17 12.03
C ASP A 396 -26.74 -3.46 12.31
N LEU A 397 -25.43 -3.34 12.49
CA LEU A 397 -24.53 -4.46 12.83
C LEU A 397 -24.83 -5.06 14.21
N LYS A 398 -25.50 -4.32 15.11
CA LYS A 398 -25.93 -4.80 16.43
C LYS A 398 -27.32 -5.44 16.42
N LYS A 399 -28.10 -5.30 15.33
CA LYS A 399 -29.46 -5.84 15.27
C LYS A 399 -29.43 -7.38 15.23
N PRO A 400 -30.44 -8.07 15.81
CA PRO A 400 -30.47 -9.54 15.88
C PRO A 400 -30.26 -10.24 14.53
N TYR A 401 -30.79 -9.67 13.44
CA TYR A 401 -30.66 -10.27 12.11
C TYR A 401 -29.21 -10.43 11.65
N PHE A 402 -28.29 -9.53 12.07
CA PHE A 402 -26.91 -9.58 11.65
C PHE A 402 -26.14 -10.70 12.39
N ALA A 403 -26.46 -10.91 13.67
CA ALA A 403 -25.96 -12.04 14.43
C ALA A 403 -26.46 -13.39 13.86
N GLU A 404 -27.72 -13.46 13.46
CA GLU A 404 -28.28 -14.61 12.74
C GLU A 404 -27.58 -14.86 11.40
N LEU A 405 -27.41 -13.81 10.59
CA LEU A 405 -26.67 -13.87 9.32
C LEU A 405 -25.25 -14.42 9.52
N GLN A 406 -24.53 -13.91 10.52
CA GLN A 406 -23.18 -14.39 10.83
C GLN A 406 -23.18 -15.86 11.23
N LYS A 407 -24.14 -16.31 12.03
CA LYS A 407 -24.30 -17.71 12.43
C LYS A 407 -24.57 -18.61 11.22
N GLU A 408 -25.46 -18.22 10.31
CA GLU A 408 -25.77 -18.98 9.09
C GLU A 408 -24.55 -19.10 8.18
N ILE A 409 -23.81 -18.02 7.98
CA ILE A 409 -22.58 -18.02 7.17
C ILE A 409 -21.50 -18.90 7.78
N VAL A 410 -21.25 -18.79 9.10
CA VAL A 410 -20.29 -19.64 9.81
C VAL A 410 -20.68 -21.11 9.70
N THR A 411 -21.98 -21.42 9.79
CA THR A 411 -22.48 -22.80 9.69
C THR A 411 -22.32 -23.33 8.25
N ALA A 412 -22.67 -22.54 7.24
CA ALA A 412 -22.50 -22.91 5.85
C ALA A 412 -21.02 -23.14 5.50
N ALA A 413 -20.12 -22.26 5.97
CA ALA A 413 -18.70 -22.32 5.67
C ALA A 413 -18.00 -23.59 6.18
N LYS A 414 -18.58 -24.29 7.16
CA LYS A 414 -18.06 -25.57 7.67
C LYS A 414 -18.19 -26.72 6.67
N THR A 415 -19.18 -26.64 5.79
CA THR A 415 -19.59 -27.76 4.92
C THR A 415 -19.68 -27.38 3.45
N GLN A 416 -19.48 -26.11 3.12
CA GLN A 416 -19.70 -25.56 1.79
C GLN A 416 -18.56 -24.61 1.41
N GLN A 417 -18.13 -24.69 0.15
CA GLN A 417 -17.32 -23.62 -0.44
C GLN A 417 -18.23 -22.41 -0.71
N ILE A 418 -17.83 -21.26 -0.20
CA ILE A 418 -18.58 -20.00 -0.30
C ILE A 418 -17.80 -19.01 -1.17
N PHE A 419 -18.50 -18.31 -2.05
CA PHE A 419 -17.99 -17.19 -2.83
C PHE A 419 -18.65 -15.86 -2.43
N PRO A 420 -17.95 -14.73 -2.59
CA PRO A 420 -16.50 -14.64 -2.86
C PRO A 420 -15.68 -15.14 -1.65
N PRO A 421 -14.33 -15.22 -1.75
CA PRO A 421 -13.49 -15.38 -0.58
C PRO A 421 -13.89 -14.39 0.52
N ARG A 422 -13.76 -14.80 1.77
CA ARG A 422 -14.29 -14.04 2.91
C ARG A 422 -13.82 -12.59 2.95
N GLU A 423 -12.53 -12.39 2.68
CA GLU A 423 -11.87 -11.09 2.60
C GLU A 423 -12.47 -10.15 1.55
N ASP A 424 -13.08 -10.72 0.51
CA ASP A 424 -13.62 -9.96 -0.61
C ASP A 424 -15.11 -9.60 -0.41
N ILE A 425 -15.81 -10.15 0.59
CA ILE A 425 -17.26 -9.95 0.79
C ILE A 425 -17.66 -8.47 0.77
N TYR A 426 -16.79 -7.61 1.31
CA TYR A 426 -17.05 -6.17 1.46
C TYR A 426 -16.28 -5.29 0.46
N ASN A 427 -15.69 -5.84 -0.60
CA ASN A 427 -14.91 -5.04 -1.57
C ASN A 427 -15.69 -3.86 -2.17
N ALA A 428 -17.00 -3.99 -2.41
CA ALA A 428 -17.83 -2.85 -2.85
C ALA A 428 -17.79 -1.67 -1.87
N PHE A 429 -17.89 -1.96 -0.57
CA PHE A 429 -17.83 -0.98 0.52
C PHE A 429 -16.41 -0.47 0.77
N LEU A 430 -15.41 -1.32 0.56
CA LEU A 430 -13.99 -0.97 0.70
C LEU A 430 -13.53 -0.01 -0.39
N PHE A 431 -13.88 -0.27 -1.65
CA PHE A 431 -13.46 0.56 -2.79
C PHE A 431 -14.30 1.81 -2.96
N THR A 432 -15.48 1.86 -2.33
CA THR A 432 -16.41 2.99 -2.42
C THR A 432 -16.81 3.44 -1.01
N PRO A 433 -16.00 4.27 -0.33
CA PRO A 433 -16.34 4.83 0.98
C PRO A 433 -17.72 5.50 0.97
N PHE A 434 -18.45 5.44 2.09
CA PHE A 434 -19.81 5.98 2.22
C PHE A 434 -19.95 7.42 1.69
N ASN A 435 -18.97 8.25 2.05
CA ASN A 435 -18.91 9.66 1.71
C ASN A 435 -18.47 9.96 0.27
N GLU A 436 -18.09 8.94 -0.50
CA GLU A 436 -17.62 9.06 -1.89
C GLU A 436 -18.58 8.39 -2.89
N VAL A 437 -19.69 7.81 -2.41
CA VAL A 437 -20.69 7.20 -3.29
C VAL A 437 -21.36 8.28 -4.14
N LYS A 438 -21.30 8.09 -5.46
CA LYS A 438 -21.93 8.89 -6.51
C LYS A 438 -22.98 8.10 -7.29
N VAL A 439 -22.68 6.84 -7.56
CA VAL A 439 -23.56 5.94 -8.32
C VAL A 439 -23.71 4.62 -7.57
N VAL A 440 -24.91 4.06 -7.53
CA VAL A 440 -25.18 2.72 -7.00
C VAL A 440 -25.69 1.83 -8.13
N ILE A 441 -25.03 0.70 -8.35
CA ILE A 441 -25.47 -0.33 -9.30
C ILE A 441 -25.74 -1.61 -8.53
N LEU A 442 -26.94 -2.15 -8.68
CA LEU A 442 -27.35 -3.36 -7.96
C LEU A 442 -27.25 -4.63 -8.80
N GLY A 443 -26.53 -5.61 -8.27
CA GLY A 443 -26.61 -7.01 -8.68
C GLY A 443 -27.42 -7.85 -7.70
N GLN A 444 -27.68 -9.11 -8.06
CA GLN A 444 -28.48 -10.02 -7.25
C GLN A 444 -27.62 -10.71 -6.17
N ASP A 445 -26.83 -11.69 -6.57
CA ASP A 445 -25.87 -12.45 -5.77
C ASP A 445 -24.52 -12.56 -6.51
N PRO A 446 -23.43 -12.95 -5.83
CA PRO A 446 -22.13 -13.11 -6.48
C PRO A 446 -22.16 -14.20 -7.54
N TYR A 447 -21.25 -14.13 -8.50
CA TYR A 447 -20.98 -15.26 -9.38
C TYR A 447 -20.61 -16.51 -8.57
N HIS A 448 -21.16 -17.67 -8.98
CA HIS A 448 -21.07 -18.91 -8.20
C HIS A 448 -20.01 -19.89 -8.70
N ASP A 449 -19.30 -19.59 -9.79
CA ASP A 449 -18.20 -20.46 -10.27
C ASP A 449 -16.84 -19.98 -9.79
N ASP A 450 -15.87 -20.89 -9.79
CA ASP A 450 -14.53 -20.66 -9.26
C ASP A 450 -13.87 -19.42 -9.86
N ASN A 451 -13.24 -18.63 -8.99
CA ASN A 451 -12.44 -17.45 -9.33
C ASN A 451 -13.21 -16.30 -10.03
N GLN A 452 -14.54 -16.35 -10.10
CA GLN A 452 -15.34 -15.29 -10.71
C GLN A 452 -15.61 -14.14 -9.74
N ALA A 453 -16.26 -14.42 -8.61
CA ALA A 453 -16.69 -13.40 -7.66
C ALA A 453 -15.53 -12.86 -6.82
N HIS A 454 -15.50 -11.54 -6.66
CA HIS A 454 -14.52 -10.81 -5.85
C HIS A 454 -15.17 -9.62 -5.11
N GLY A 455 -16.46 -9.76 -4.78
CA GLY A 455 -17.17 -8.77 -3.95
C GLY A 455 -17.73 -7.54 -4.66
N LEU A 456 -17.69 -7.48 -6.00
CA LEU A 456 -18.32 -6.42 -6.80
C LEU A 456 -19.40 -7.03 -7.73
N CYS A 457 -20.56 -6.40 -7.82
CA CYS A 457 -21.62 -6.86 -8.74
C CYS A 457 -21.16 -6.74 -10.21
N PHE A 458 -21.61 -7.69 -11.05
CA PHE A 458 -21.26 -7.83 -12.48
C PHE A 458 -19.79 -8.01 -12.83
N SER A 459 -18.85 -7.75 -11.93
CA SER A 459 -17.42 -7.81 -12.20
C SER A 459 -16.83 -9.20 -11.99
N VAL A 460 -15.81 -9.54 -12.79
CA VAL A 460 -14.94 -10.71 -12.62
C VAL A 460 -13.47 -10.29 -12.63
N GLN A 461 -12.58 -11.12 -12.08
CA GLN A 461 -11.14 -10.84 -12.09
C GLN A 461 -10.56 -10.81 -13.53
N LYS A 462 -9.41 -10.15 -13.71
CA LYS A 462 -8.70 -10.14 -15.01
C LYS A 462 -8.25 -11.55 -15.38
N GLY A 463 -8.43 -11.93 -16.65
CA GLY A 463 -8.13 -13.29 -17.14
C GLY A 463 -9.31 -14.27 -17.04
N ILE A 464 -10.38 -13.90 -16.34
CA ILE A 464 -11.62 -14.68 -16.31
C ILE A 464 -12.49 -14.32 -17.52
N LYS A 465 -13.14 -15.33 -18.10
CA LYS A 465 -14.07 -15.16 -19.22
C LYS A 465 -15.18 -14.16 -18.84
N ILE A 466 -15.35 -13.13 -19.66
CA ILE A 466 -16.34 -12.07 -19.44
C ILE A 466 -17.76 -12.67 -19.49
N PRO A 467 -18.54 -12.58 -18.39
CA PRO A 467 -19.90 -13.11 -18.34
C PRO A 467 -20.85 -12.48 -19.37
N GLY A 468 -21.93 -13.19 -19.73
CA GLY A 468 -22.90 -12.71 -20.72
C GLY A 468 -23.49 -11.33 -20.39
N SER A 469 -23.89 -11.13 -19.14
CA SER A 469 -24.42 -9.83 -18.68
C SER A 469 -23.39 -8.71 -18.81
N LEU A 470 -22.13 -8.97 -18.41
CA LEU A 470 -21.06 -7.98 -18.48
C LEU A 470 -20.69 -7.63 -19.94
N ARG A 471 -20.70 -8.61 -20.85
CA ARG A 471 -20.53 -8.34 -22.28
C ARG A 471 -21.62 -7.41 -22.82
N ASN A 472 -22.86 -7.57 -22.37
CA ASN A 472 -23.96 -6.70 -22.79
C ASN A 472 -23.82 -5.30 -22.18
N ILE A 473 -23.38 -5.19 -20.92
CA ILE A 473 -23.01 -3.90 -20.29
C ILE A 473 -21.97 -3.18 -21.14
N TYR A 474 -20.91 -3.87 -21.60
CA TYR A 474 -19.89 -3.25 -22.45
C TYR A 474 -20.40 -2.82 -23.83
N LYS A 475 -21.32 -3.58 -24.44
CA LYS A 475 -21.96 -3.18 -25.70
C LYS A 475 -22.78 -1.91 -25.52
N GLU A 476 -23.56 -1.82 -24.46
CA GLU A 476 -24.34 -0.60 -24.17
C GLU A 476 -23.42 0.56 -23.82
N LEU A 477 -22.36 0.33 -23.05
CA LEU A 477 -21.37 1.33 -22.70
C LEU A 477 -20.70 1.94 -23.96
N GLN A 478 -20.32 1.08 -24.91
CA GLN A 478 -19.77 1.50 -26.19
C GLN A 478 -20.78 2.32 -27.01
N ALA A 479 -22.04 1.87 -27.08
CA ALA A 479 -23.09 2.56 -27.83
C ALA A 479 -23.52 3.89 -27.18
N ASP A 480 -23.49 3.97 -25.85
CA ASP A 480 -23.92 5.13 -25.07
C ASP A 480 -22.87 6.25 -25.10
N ILE A 481 -21.62 5.93 -24.75
CA ILE A 481 -20.56 6.94 -24.50
C ILE A 481 -19.24 6.66 -25.26
N GLY A 482 -19.24 5.69 -26.19
CA GLY A 482 -18.13 5.49 -27.12
C GLY A 482 -16.90 4.77 -26.54
N CYS A 483 -16.99 4.18 -25.34
CA CYS A 483 -15.86 3.48 -24.75
C CYS A 483 -15.48 2.23 -25.55
N SER A 484 -14.18 1.96 -25.69
CA SER A 484 -13.69 0.69 -26.22
C SER A 484 -14.07 -0.47 -25.29
N VAL A 485 -14.47 -1.60 -25.86
CA VAL A 485 -14.76 -2.81 -25.09
C VAL A 485 -13.45 -3.38 -24.54
N PRO A 486 -13.27 -3.48 -23.21
CA PRO A 486 -12.05 -3.98 -22.62
C PRO A 486 -11.90 -5.49 -22.83
N ASN A 487 -10.66 -6.00 -22.76
CA ASN A 487 -10.36 -7.42 -22.84
C ASN A 487 -10.45 -8.16 -21.49
N HIS A 488 -11.04 -7.53 -20.46
CA HIS A 488 -11.22 -8.10 -19.13
C HIS A 488 -12.53 -7.66 -18.49
N GLY A 489 -13.01 -8.40 -17.48
CA GLY A 489 -14.26 -8.09 -16.78
C GLY A 489 -14.13 -7.33 -15.44
N TYR A 490 -12.97 -6.72 -15.18
CA TYR A 490 -12.65 -6.14 -13.87
C TYR A 490 -13.08 -4.68 -13.77
N LEU A 491 -14.01 -4.38 -12.86
CA LEU A 491 -14.71 -3.09 -12.74
C LEU A 491 -14.23 -2.23 -11.55
N GLU A 492 -13.10 -2.58 -10.93
CA GLU A 492 -12.57 -1.84 -9.76
C GLU A 492 -12.37 -0.35 -10.04
N LYS A 493 -11.97 0.02 -11.27
CA LYS A 493 -11.82 1.42 -11.68
C LYS A 493 -13.11 2.22 -11.51
N TRP A 494 -14.28 1.62 -11.75
CA TRP A 494 -15.57 2.29 -11.50
C TRP A 494 -15.81 2.44 -10.00
N ALA A 495 -15.56 1.38 -9.22
CA ALA A 495 -15.75 1.41 -7.76
C ALA A 495 -14.95 2.53 -7.09
N ARG A 496 -13.67 2.67 -7.44
CA ARG A 496 -12.78 3.73 -6.92
C ARG A 496 -13.17 5.15 -7.32
N GLN A 497 -14.09 5.31 -8.27
CA GLN A 497 -14.61 6.61 -8.70
C GLN A 497 -15.97 6.95 -8.06
N GLY A 498 -16.42 6.17 -7.08
CA GLY A 498 -17.69 6.40 -6.40
C GLY A 498 -18.84 5.53 -6.91
N VAL A 499 -18.58 4.48 -7.71
CA VAL A 499 -19.62 3.55 -8.19
C VAL A 499 -19.74 2.34 -7.25
N LEU A 500 -20.70 2.38 -6.34
CA LEU A 500 -20.97 1.28 -5.43
C LEU A 500 -21.59 0.08 -6.19
N LEU A 501 -20.74 -0.89 -6.54
CA LEU A 501 -21.09 -2.13 -7.24
C LEU A 501 -21.62 -3.20 -6.27
N LEU A 502 -22.83 -3.00 -5.75
CA LEU A 502 -23.39 -3.78 -4.63
C LEU A 502 -24.27 -4.94 -5.10
N ASN A 503 -24.01 -6.16 -4.64
CA ASN A 503 -24.99 -7.24 -4.72
C ASN A 503 -26.00 -7.15 -3.58
N THR A 504 -27.25 -7.57 -3.79
CA THR A 504 -28.26 -7.65 -2.71
C THR A 504 -27.99 -8.77 -1.70
N VAL A 505 -27.30 -9.82 -2.15
CA VAL A 505 -26.79 -10.92 -1.33
C VAL A 505 -25.27 -10.94 -1.52
N LEU A 506 -24.48 -10.96 -0.44
CA LEU A 506 -23.02 -10.79 -0.54
C LEU A 506 -22.23 -12.10 -0.61
N THR A 507 -22.88 -13.24 -0.40
CA THR A 507 -22.25 -14.55 -0.54
C THR A 507 -23.14 -15.54 -1.28
N VAL A 508 -22.54 -16.58 -1.84
CA VAL A 508 -23.22 -17.69 -2.52
C VAL A 508 -22.45 -18.98 -2.26
N LYS A 509 -23.13 -20.12 -2.32
CA LYS A 509 -22.50 -21.45 -2.31
C LYS A 509 -21.95 -21.71 -3.71
N ALA A 510 -20.76 -22.29 -3.80
CA ALA A 510 -20.18 -22.70 -5.07
C ALA A 510 -21.18 -23.51 -5.90
N HIS A 511 -21.31 -23.13 -7.17
CA HIS A 511 -22.18 -23.71 -8.19
C HIS A 511 -23.67 -23.75 -7.85
N SER A 512 -24.14 -22.90 -6.91
CA SER A 512 -25.53 -22.88 -6.48
C SER A 512 -26.04 -21.45 -6.34
N ALA A 513 -26.47 -20.87 -7.46
CA ALA A 513 -27.06 -19.53 -7.51
C ALA A 513 -28.20 -19.39 -6.48
N ASN A 514 -28.28 -18.23 -5.83
CA ASN A 514 -29.28 -17.88 -4.82
C ASN A 514 -29.27 -18.71 -3.53
N SER A 515 -28.27 -19.56 -3.29
CA SER A 515 -28.24 -20.45 -2.12
C SER A 515 -28.33 -19.72 -0.78
N HIS A 516 -27.74 -18.53 -0.65
CA HIS A 516 -27.72 -17.74 0.58
C HIS A 516 -28.79 -16.63 0.61
N LYS A 517 -29.77 -16.68 -0.29
CA LYS A 517 -30.85 -15.68 -0.38
C LYS A 517 -31.63 -15.52 0.94
N LYS A 518 -31.70 -16.54 1.79
CA LYS A 518 -32.46 -16.49 3.06
C LYS A 518 -31.62 -16.12 4.28
N PHE A 519 -30.31 -15.89 4.12
CA PHE A 519 -29.41 -15.70 5.26
C PHE A 519 -29.51 -14.30 5.91
N GLY A 520 -30.18 -13.34 5.26
CA GLY A 520 -30.40 -12.01 5.82
C GLY A 520 -29.54 -10.89 5.23
N TRP A 521 -28.71 -11.19 4.21
CA TRP A 521 -27.92 -10.17 3.50
C TRP A 521 -28.75 -9.02 2.91
N GLN A 522 -29.99 -9.30 2.50
CA GLN A 522 -30.86 -8.25 1.97
C GLN A 522 -31.15 -7.18 3.00
N LYS A 523 -31.37 -7.55 4.28
CA LYS A 523 -31.58 -6.58 5.36
C LYS A 523 -30.36 -5.67 5.54
N PHE A 524 -29.16 -6.24 5.49
CA PHE A 524 -27.90 -5.49 5.57
C PHE A 524 -27.74 -4.52 4.39
N THR A 525 -27.94 -5.00 3.16
CA THR A 525 -27.78 -4.17 1.97
C THR A 525 -28.94 -3.18 1.77
N ASP A 526 -30.14 -3.48 2.28
CA ASP A 526 -31.28 -2.55 2.38
C ASP A 526 -30.93 -1.39 3.32
N SER A 527 -30.35 -1.67 4.49
CA SER A 527 -29.89 -0.64 5.41
C SER A 527 -28.83 0.26 4.77
N ALA A 528 -27.82 -0.32 4.09
CA ALA A 528 -26.79 0.46 3.40
C ALA A 528 -27.38 1.41 2.34
N ILE A 529 -28.33 0.93 1.54
CA ILE A 529 -29.04 1.76 0.56
C ILE A 529 -29.90 2.82 1.25
N ASN A 530 -30.55 2.49 2.36
CA ASN A 530 -31.38 3.43 3.10
C ASN A 530 -30.54 4.56 3.72
N HIS A 531 -29.36 4.27 4.25
CA HIS A 531 -28.44 5.31 4.74
C HIS A 531 -27.95 6.23 3.62
N LEU A 532 -27.64 5.68 2.44
CA LEU A 532 -27.35 6.52 1.27
C LEU A 532 -28.56 7.38 0.86
N HIS A 533 -29.76 6.83 0.94
CA HIS A 533 -30.98 7.56 0.60
C HIS A 533 -31.30 8.68 1.61
N GLN A 534 -31.06 8.47 2.90
CA GLN A 534 -31.40 9.43 3.95
C GLN A 534 -30.31 10.48 4.16
N ASP A 535 -29.05 10.06 4.19
CA ASP A 535 -27.94 10.86 4.73
C ASP A 535 -27.07 11.49 3.62
N ARG A 536 -27.42 11.25 2.35
CA ARG A 536 -26.71 11.77 1.17
C ARG A 536 -27.71 12.34 0.18
N GLU A 537 -27.21 13.15 -0.74
CA GLU A 537 -28.00 13.73 -1.82
C GLU A 537 -27.31 13.51 -3.16
N HIS A 538 -28.04 13.69 -4.26
CA HIS A 538 -27.50 13.69 -5.62
C HIS A 538 -26.80 12.40 -6.05
N ILE A 539 -27.11 11.28 -5.40
CA ILE A 539 -26.71 9.94 -5.83
C ILE A 539 -27.54 9.49 -7.04
N VAL A 540 -26.88 8.82 -7.99
CA VAL A 540 -27.53 8.12 -9.10
C VAL A 540 -27.72 6.64 -8.75
N PHE A 541 -28.94 6.16 -8.72
CA PHE A 541 -29.27 4.75 -8.53
C PHE A 541 -29.64 4.10 -9.86
N ILE A 542 -28.90 3.07 -10.27
CA ILE A 542 -29.13 2.35 -11.51
C ILE A 542 -29.65 0.95 -11.18
N PHE A 543 -30.90 0.69 -11.58
CA PHE A 543 -31.60 -0.55 -11.29
C PHE A 543 -31.92 -1.32 -12.57
N TRP A 544 -31.18 -2.39 -12.79
CA TRP A 544 -31.35 -3.29 -13.92
C TRP A 544 -32.21 -4.50 -13.54
N GLY A 545 -33.40 -4.57 -14.12
CA GLY A 545 -34.37 -5.64 -13.91
C GLY A 545 -35.30 -5.44 -12.70
N LYS A 546 -36.43 -6.15 -12.73
CA LYS A 546 -37.56 -5.97 -11.79
C LYS A 546 -37.17 -6.09 -10.31
N GLN A 547 -36.23 -6.96 -9.96
CA GLN A 547 -35.80 -7.15 -8.57
C GLN A 547 -35.07 -5.92 -8.03
N ALA A 548 -34.12 -5.37 -8.80
CA ALA A 548 -33.42 -4.15 -8.43
C ALA A 548 -34.38 -2.95 -8.37
N GLN A 549 -35.28 -2.84 -9.35
CA GLN A 549 -36.30 -1.78 -9.40
C GLN A 549 -37.22 -1.81 -8.17
N LYS A 550 -37.66 -3.00 -7.74
CA LYS A 550 -38.47 -3.15 -6.53
C LYS A 550 -37.73 -2.68 -5.27
N LYS A 551 -36.42 -2.92 -5.19
CA LYS A 551 -35.58 -2.45 -4.07
C LYS A 551 -35.43 -0.93 -4.08
N GLY A 552 -35.36 -0.35 -5.27
CA GLY A 552 -35.29 1.10 -5.50
C GLY A 552 -36.57 1.89 -5.33
N ALA A 553 -37.73 1.23 -5.14
CA ALA A 553 -39.04 1.88 -5.17
C ALA A 553 -39.26 2.93 -4.07
N LYS A 554 -38.44 2.91 -3.01
CA LYS A 554 -38.52 3.85 -1.88
C LYS A 554 -37.54 5.03 -1.97
N ILE A 555 -36.69 5.06 -3.00
CA ILE A 555 -35.72 6.15 -3.17
C ILE A 555 -36.46 7.42 -3.58
N ASP A 556 -36.23 8.50 -2.83
CA ASP A 556 -36.79 9.82 -3.12
C ASP A 556 -36.17 10.42 -4.37
N THR A 557 -36.96 10.50 -5.45
CA THR A 557 -36.53 11.02 -6.76
C THR A 557 -36.43 12.54 -6.80
N SER A 558 -36.84 13.26 -5.74
CA SER A 558 -36.56 14.68 -5.59
C SER A 558 -35.12 14.95 -5.15
N LYS A 559 -34.52 14.01 -4.40
CA LYS A 559 -33.13 14.09 -3.90
C LYS A 559 -32.11 13.40 -4.80
N HIS A 560 -32.54 12.33 -5.47
CA HIS A 560 -31.66 11.40 -6.21
C HIS A 560 -32.16 11.16 -7.63
N LEU A 561 -31.27 10.69 -8.51
CA LEU A 561 -31.67 10.15 -9.81
C LEU A 561 -31.89 8.64 -9.70
N VAL A 562 -33.03 8.14 -10.21
CA VAL A 562 -33.31 6.70 -10.31
C VAL A 562 -33.46 6.32 -11.78
N LEU A 563 -32.58 5.43 -12.26
CA LEU A 563 -32.55 4.91 -13.62
C LEU A 563 -33.01 3.43 -13.63
N ASN A 564 -34.25 3.21 -14.06
CA ASN A 564 -34.86 1.88 -14.13
C ASN A 564 -34.81 1.34 -15.56
N HIS A 565 -34.03 0.27 -15.78
CA HIS A 565 -33.94 -0.37 -17.10
C HIS A 565 -34.05 -1.90 -17.03
N VAL A 566 -34.20 -2.54 -18.18
CA VAL A 566 -34.25 -4.01 -18.27
C VAL A 566 -32.88 -4.60 -17.88
N HIS A 567 -32.85 -5.83 -17.37
CA HIS A 567 -31.61 -6.49 -16.96
C HIS A 567 -30.68 -6.77 -18.17
N PRO A 568 -29.34 -6.60 -18.05
CA PRO A 568 -28.37 -6.87 -19.12
C PRO A 568 -28.21 -8.37 -19.46
N SER A 569 -29.06 -9.25 -18.95
CA SER A 569 -28.93 -10.70 -19.18
C SER A 569 -29.09 -10.98 -20.68
N PRO A 570 -28.36 -11.94 -21.26
CA PRO A 570 -28.58 -12.38 -22.64
C PRO A 570 -30.05 -12.71 -22.95
N LEU A 571 -30.83 -13.11 -21.93
CA LEU A 571 -32.25 -13.45 -22.06
C LEU A 571 -33.18 -12.24 -22.18
N SER A 572 -32.75 -11.05 -21.77
CA SER A 572 -33.63 -9.87 -21.69
C SER A 572 -33.03 -8.57 -22.24
N ALA A 573 -31.74 -8.50 -22.55
CA ALA A 573 -31.08 -7.24 -22.91
C ALA A 573 -31.74 -6.53 -24.12
N PHE A 574 -32.21 -7.30 -25.10
CA PHE A 574 -32.89 -6.78 -26.29
C PHE A 574 -34.28 -6.18 -26.01
N GLN A 575 -34.86 -6.43 -24.83
CA GLN A 575 -36.19 -5.94 -24.46
C GLN A 575 -36.16 -4.51 -23.88
N GLY A 576 -35.00 -3.86 -23.82
CA GLY A 576 -34.87 -2.47 -23.36
C GLY A 576 -33.66 -2.16 -22.48
N PHE A 577 -32.66 -3.05 -22.41
CA PHE A 577 -31.36 -2.67 -21.85
C PHE A 577 -30.52 -1.94 -22.92
N TYR A 578 -30.52 -2.44 -24.15
CA TYR A 578 -29.86 -1.75 -25.25
C TYR A 578 -30.58 -0.46 -25.62
N GLY A 579 -29.82 0.62 -25.82
CA GLY A 579 -30.33 1.96 -26.06
C GLY A 579 -30.87 2.67 -24.82
N SER A 580 -30.74 2.06 -23.63
CA SER A 580 -31.18 2.67 -22.37
C SER A 580 -30.29 3.81 -21.91
N LYS A 581 -29.05 3.88 -22.38
CA LYS A 581 -28.07 4.96 -22.15
C LYS A 581 -27.88 5.33 -20.67
N PRO A 582 -27.63 4.37 -19.77
CA PRO A 582 -27.59 4.65 -18.34
C PRO A 582 -26.34 5.44 -17.92
N PHE A 583 -25.23 5.32 -18.66
CA PHE A 583 -23.95 5.92 -18.30
C PHE A 583 -23.91 7.41 -18.62
N SER A 584 -24.40 7.81 -19.81
CA SER A 584 -24.51 9.22 -20.17
C SER A 584 -25.54 9.95 -19.31
N GLN A 585 -26.66 9.31 -18.98
CA GLN A 585 -27.66 9.86 -18.05
C GLN A 585 -27.08 10.09 -16.65
N ALA A 586 -26.36 9.10 -16.11
CA ALA A 586 -25.69 9.23 -14.82
C ALA A 586 -24.70 10.41 -14.82
N ASN A 587 -23.81 10.48 -15.82
CA ASN A 587 -22.84 11.56 -15.91
C ASN A 587 -23.49 12.93 -16.14
N LYS A 588 -24.58 13.02 -16.91
CA LYS A 588 -25.33 14.27 -17.09
C LYS A 588 -25.90 14.77 -15.76
N TYR A 589 -26.43 13.87 -14.94
CA TYR A 589 -26.97 14.23 -13.63
C TYR A 589 -25.88 14.65 -12.65
N LEU A 590 -24.78 13.90 -12.56
CA LEU A 590 -23.63 14.27 -11.72
C LEU A 590 -23.12 15.67 -12.08
N LYS A 591 -22.90 15.94 -13.38
CA LYS A 591 -22.49 17.28 -13.86
C LYS A 591 -23.46 18.38 -13.44
N LYS A 592 -24.77 18.13 -13.56
CA LYS A 592 -25.81 19.11 -13.21
C LYS A 592 -25.76 19.49 -11.72
N HIS A 593 -25.34 18.56 -10.86
CA HIS A 593 -25.27 18.72 -9.42
C HIS A 593 -23.85 19.02 -8.91
N GLY A 594 -22.91 19.41 -9.79
CA GLY A 594 -21.56 19.79 -9.40
C GLY A 594 -20.63 18.62 -9.04
N GLU A 595 -21.07 17.39 -9.26
CA GLU A 595 -20.30 16.18 -9.00
C GLU A 595 -19.40 15.81 -10.18
N THR A 596 -18.17 15.36 -9.89
CA THR A 596 -17.25 14.89 -10.94
C THR A 596 -17.83 13.65 -11.62
N PRO A 597 -18.01 13.65 -12.96
CA PRO A 597 -18.51 12.52 -13.72
C PRO A 597 -17.64 11.28 -13.54
N VAL A 598 -18.23 10.10 -13.71
CA VAL A 598 -17.48 8.85 -13.73
C VAL A 598 -16.83 8.68 -15.10
N ASP A 599 -15.53 8.41 -15.13
CA ASP A 599 -14.85 7.87 -16.30
C ASP A 599 -15.14 6.36 -16.38
N TRP A 600 -16.09 6.01 -17.25
CA TRP A 600 -16.54 4.64 -17.43
C TRP A 600 -15.62 3.80 -18.34
N SER A 601 -14.58 4.38 -18.94
CA SER A 601 -13.60 3.60 -19.71
C SER A 601 -12.82 2.63 -18.80
N LEU A 602 -12.39 1.47 -19.31
CA LEU A 602 -11.73 0.40 -18.53
C LEU A 602 -10.43 -0.10 -19.14
#